data_AF-A0A7C6ULT4-F1
#
_entry.id   AF-A0A7C6ULT4-F1
#
_cell.length_a   1.000
_cell.length_b   1.000
_cell.length_c   1.000
_cell.angle_alpha   90.00
_cell.angle_beta   90.00
_cell.angle_gamma   90.00
#
_symmetry.space_group_name_H-M   'P 1'
#
loop_
_entity.id
_entity.type
_entity.pdbx_description
1 polymer ?
#
loop_
_entity_poly.entity_id
_entity_poly.type
_entity_poly.pdbx_seq_one_letter_code
_entity_poly.pdbx_strand_id
1 'polypeptide(L)'
;MNDFGDKKMRRLMEWTKENVMQEKPLGVIENEEKGSIDEDMDKEDIRDAEFEVEISKDLMKAFLFVIPPKGGKMMTYGEVVESIKEKGITFGVDYGQINQIIENEIFFKKVEIAKGINPVHGKDGEIKLYFDIKKNIRPKFTEDDKADFFNLDYVNNVKKGQLLAEIIPPTEGKPGKTITGKTLLAKHGKKVKLTAGKNIKISEDGLKLYSEIDGQPQLQGTKLSVVPVLEIKGDVGPATGNIDFVGSVLIRGRIKSGFRVVAKGDVQVERTLEDAEIK
;
A
#
# COMPACT_ATOMS: atom_id res chain seq x y z
N MET A 1 -34.95 2.88 2.13
CA MET A 1 -35.85 2.28 3.15
C MET A 1 -34.99 1.66 4.23
N ASN A 2 -34.75 2.36 5.35
CA ASN A 2 -34.04 1.82 6.52
C ASN A 2 -34.45 2.60 7.79
N ASP A 3 -35.75 2.87 7.94
CA ASP A 3 -36.31 3.69 9.03
C ASP A 3 -36.69 2.84 10.27
N PHE A 4 -36.78 1.51 10.14
CA PHE A 4 -37.21 0.62 11.23
C PHE A 4 -36.10 0.29 12.25
N GLY A 5 -34.85 0.13 11.80
CA GLY A 5 -33.71 -0.13 12.71
C GLY A 5 -33.34 1.09 13.57
N ASP A 6 -33.43 2.29 13.01
CA ASP A 6 -33.08 3.55 13.70
C ASP A 6 -34.12 3.90 14.79
N LYS A 7 -35.41 3.61 14.56
CA LYS A 7 -36.47 3.78 15.58
C LYS A 7 -36.34 2.83 16.77
N LYS A 8 -35.93 1.57 16.54
CA LYS A 8 -35.71 0.61 17.62
C LYS A 8 -34.51 1.03 18.49
N MET A 9 -33.41 1.46 17.86
CA MET A 9 -32.22 1.96 18.54
C MET A 9 -32.45 3.26 19.32
N ARG A 10 -33.22 4.21 18.78
CA ARG A 10 -33.58 5.43 19.52
C ARG A 10 -34.42 5.10 20.75
N ARG A 11 -35.41 4.22 20.61
CA ARG A 11 -36.19 3.74 21.76
C ARG A 11 -35.32 3.03 22.80
N LEU A 12 -34.35 2.23 22.37
CA LEU A 12 -33.41 1.53 23.26
C LEU A 12 -32.47 2.50 24.01
N MET A 13 -31.98 3.53 23.31
CA MET A 13 -31.12 4.58 23.86
C MET A 13 -31.89 5.58 24.75
N GLU A 14 -33.15 5.84 24.45
CA GLU A 14 -34.07 6.63 25.30
C GLU A 14 -34.40 5.83 26.56
N TRP A 15 -34.74 4.55 26.41
CA TRP A 15 -35.04 3.64 27.52
C TRP A 15 -33.83 3.47 28.47
N THR A 16 -32.61 3.30 27.96
CA THR A 16 -31.40 3.21 28.80
C THR A 16 -31.10 4.52 29.56
N LYS A 17 -31.35 5.68 28.97
CA LYS A 17 -31.20 6.98 29.66
C LYS A 17 -32.21 7.17 30.79
N GLU A 18 -33.45 6.75 30.57
CA GLU A 18 -34.53 6.90 31.56
C GLU A 18 -34.38 5.95 32.75
N ASN A 19 -33.85 4.75 32.54
CA ASN A 19 -33.86 3.69 33.56
C ASN A 19 -32.52 3.46 34.30
N VAL A 20 -31.40 4.01 33.81
CA VAL A 20 -30.08 3.88 34.46
C VAL A 20 -29.75 5.09 35.36
N MET A 21 -30.46 6.22 35.23
CA MET A 21 -30.21 7.43 36.04
C MET A 21 -30.99 7.49 37.38
N GLN A 22 -31.69 6.42 37.80
CA GLN A 22 -32.49 6.41 39.03
C GLN A 22 -31.85 5.67 40.23
N GLU A 23 -30.52 5.59 40.33
CA GLU A 23 -29.88 5.15 41.59
C GLU A 23 -29.45 6.36 42.43
N LYS A 24 -30.16 6.61 43.55
CA LYS A 24 -29.77 7.59 44.57
C LYS A 24 -28.75 6.98 45.55
N PRO A 25 -27.74 7.74 46.02
CA PRO A 25 -26.81 7.25 47.04
C PRO A 25 -27.40 7.27 48.46
N LEU A 26 -26.95 6.34 49.31
CA LEU A 26 -27.27 6.22 50.73
C LEU A 26 -26.80 7.44 51.55
N GLY A 27 -27.64 7.93 52.48
CA GLY A 27 -27.17 8.79 53.58
C GLY A 27 -28.24 9.51 54.43
N VAL A 28 -28.46 8.96 55.63
CA VAL A 28 -28.87 9.60 56.92
C VAL A 28 -30.35 9.98 57.16
N ILE A 29 -30.78 9.63 58.37
CA ILE A 29 -32.13 9.53 58.95
C ILE A 29 -32.49 10.83 59.69
N GLU A 30 -33.76 11.27 59.64
CA GLU A 30 -34.44 11.93 60.78
C GLU A 30 -35.97 11.82 60.67
N ASN A 31 -36.63 11.91 61.82
CA ASN A 31 -37.86 11.23 62.25
C ASN A 31 -39.24 11.81 61.83
N GLU A 32 -40.22 10.89 61.88
CA GLU A 32 -41.67 10.99 62.23
C GLU A 32 -42.65 11.86 61.40
N GLU A 33 -43.62 11.21 60.75
CA GLU A 33 -45.02 11.14 61.24
C GLU A 33 -45.87 10.13 60.43
N LYS A 34 -46.87 9.54 61.08
CA LYS A 34 -47.72 8.43 60.64
C LYS A 34 -48.68 8.81 59.50
N GLY A 35 -48.82 7.93 58.52
CA GLY A 35 -49.97 7.93 57.60
C GLY A 35 -49.96 6.73 56.65
N SER A 36 -50.92 5.82 56.87
CA SER A 36 -51.45 4.80 55.93
C SER A 36 -50.45 3.99 55.08
N ILE A 37 -50.35 2.71 55.43
CA ILE A 37 -49.79 1.64 54.59
C ILE A 37 -50.75 1.47 53.40
N ASP A 38 -50.42 2.04 52.26
CA ASP A 38 -50.97 1.62 50.97
C ASP A 38 -50.12 0.41 50.52
N GLU A 39 -50.68 -0.79 50.69
CA GLU A 39 -50.14 -2.04 50.12
C GLU A 39 -50.38 -2.06 48.61
N ASP A 40 -49.70 -1.20 47.86
CA ASP A 40 -49.50 -1.41 46.42
C ASP A 40 -48.14 -2.10 46.25
N MET A 41 -48.15 -3.44 46.33
CA MET A 41 -47.02 -4.28 45.89
C MET A 41 -46.63 -3.86 44.47
N ASP A 42 -45.46 -3.26 44.34
CA ASP A 42 -44.75 -3.05 43.09
C ASP A 42 -44.85 -4.34 42.25
N LYS A 43 -45.59 -4.29 41.14
CA LYS A 43 -45.45 -5.32 40.12
C LYS A 43 -44.00 -5.24 39.65
N GLU A 44 -43.18 -6.16 40.11
CA GLU A 44 -41.79 -6.26 39.66
C GLU A 44 -41.76 -6.19 38.14
N ASP A 45 -41.10 -5.17 37.61
CA ASP A 45 -40.83 -4.97 36.18
C ASP A 45 -39.85 -6.06 35.73
N ILE A 46 -40.38 -7.27 35.57
CA ILE A 46 -39.68 -8.48 35.15
C ILE A 46 -39.55 -8.43 33.63
N ARG A 47 -38.31 -8.37 33.14
CA ARG A 47 -37.99 -8.46 31.70
C ARG A 47 -36.80 -9.39 31.43
N ASP A 48 -36.87 -10.07 30.30
CA ASP A 48 -35.78 -10.88 29.76
C ASP A 48 -34.67 -9.99 29.18
N ALA A 49 -33.51 -10.59 28.93
CA ALA A 49 -32.38 -9.91 28.31
C ALA A 49 -32.71 -9.54 26.86
N GLU A 50 -32.30 -8.35 26.44
CA GLU A 50 -32.43 -7.92 25.04
C GLU A 50 -31.05 -7.86 24.38
N PHE A 51 -30.99 -8.20 23.10
CA PHE A 51 -29.78 -7.97 22.31
C PHE A 51 -30.08 -7.42 20.93
N GLU A 52 -29.03 -6.84 20.36
CA GLU A 52 -29.02 -6.40 18.98
C GLU A 52 -27.73 -6.78 18.28
N VAL A 53 -27.87 -7.44 17.13
CA VAL A 53 -26.78 -7.66 16.18
C VAL A 53 -26.77 -6.53 15.16
N GLU A 54 -25.81 -5.63 15.23
CA GLU A 54 -25.66 -4.54 14.26
C GLU A 54 -24.64 -4.91 13.18
N ILE A 55 -24.95 -4.63 11.92
CA ILE A 55 -24.02 -4.81 10.80
C ILE A 55 -23.51 -3.43 10.36
N SER A 56 -22.20 -3.30 10.18
CA SER A 56 -21.60 -2.08 9.64
C SER A 56 -22.07 -1.81 8.21
N LYS A 57 -22.16 -0.53 7.81
CA LYS A 57 -22.67 -0.13 6.49
C LYS A 57 -21.89 -0.74 5.30
N ASP A 58 -20.59 -1.01 5.50
CA ASP A 58 -19.71 -1.64 4.53
C ASP A 58 -19.80 -3.18 4.51
N LEU A 59 -20.64 -3.77 5.37
CA LEU A 59 -20.80 -5.21 5.56
C LEU A 59 -19.51 -5.93 5.98
N MET A 60 -18.55 -5.20 6.55
CA MET A 60 -17.26 -5.75 6.96
C MET A 60 -17.23 -6.23 8.41
N LYS A 61 -18.18 -5.79 9.23
CA LYS A 61 -18.22 -6.12 10.66
C LYS A 61 -19.66 -6.34 11.14
N ALA A 62 -19.83 -7.25 12.09
CA ALA A 62 -21.02 -7.30 12.92
C ALA A 62 -20.65 -7.09 14.38
N PHE A 63 -21.57 -6.51 15.13
CA PHE A 63 -21.41 -6.24 16.56
C PHE A 63 -22.62 -6.79 17.32
N LEU A 64 -22.38 -7.34 18.50
CA LEU A 64 -23.41 -7.71 19.45
C LEU A 64 -23.44 -6.67 20.57
N PHE A 65 -24.64 -6.22 20.91
CA PHE A 65 -24.93 -5.39 22.06
C PHE A 65 -25.99 -6.08 22.91
N VAL A 66 -25.77 -6.14 24.23
CA VAL A 66 -26.64 -6.83 25.17
C VAL A 66 -27.08 -5.90 26.29
N ILE A 67 -28.37 -5.96 26.62
CA ILE A 67 -28.98 -5.39 27.82
C ILE A 67 -29.33 -6.56 28.76
N PRO A 68 -28.93 -6.49 30.04
CA PRO A 68 -29.18 -7.56 31.00
C PRO A 68 -30.67 -7.73 31.30
N PRO A 69 -31.10 -8.94 31.72
CA PRO A 69 -32.45 -9.16 32.21
C PRO A 69 -32.67 -8.43 33.53
N LYS A 70 -33.94 -8.15 33.85
CA LYS A 70 -34.38 -7.67 35.18
C LYS A 70 -35.36 -8.71 35.69
N GLY A 71 -34.91 -9.66 36.51
CA GLY A 71 -35.74 -10.77 37.02
C GLY A 71 -36.18 -11.82 35.98
N GLY A 72 -35.95 -11.57 34.68
CA GLY A 72 -36.24 -12.50 33.58
C GLY A 72 -35.06 -13.39 33.19
N LYS A 73 -35.16 -14.02 32.02
CA LYS A 73 -34.16 -14.95 31.47
C LYS A 73 -33.05 -14.23 30.70
N MET A 74 -31.85 -14.80 30.78
CA MET A 74 -30.73 -14.42 29.94
C MET A 74 -30.90 -14.99 28.52
N MET A 75 -30.34 -14.32 27.51
CA MET A 75 -30.31 -14.85 26.14
C MET A 75 -29.42 -16.09 26.04
N THR A 76 -29.75 -16.92 25.08
CA THR A 76 -29.02 -18.15 24.77
C THR A 76 -28.11 -17.94 23.56
N TYR A 77 -27.06 -18.76 23.49
CA TYR A 77 -26.19 -18.82 22.32
C TYR A 77 -26.97 -19.12 21.03
N GLY A 78 -27.99 -19.98 21.11
CA GLY A 78 -28.85 -20.33 19.98
C GLY A 78 -29.57 -19.12 19.40
N GLU A 79 -30.18 -18.29 20.25
CA GLU A 79 -30.91 -17.09 19.84
C GLU A 79 -29.99 -16.07 19.14
N VAL A 80 -28.76 -15.90 19.65
CA VAL A 80 -27.77 -15.01 19.01
C VAL A 80 -27.36 -15.56 17.64
N VAL A 81 -27.08 -16.86 17.54
CA VAL A 81 -26.69 -17.50 16.27
C VAL A 81 -27.83 -17.47 15.24
N GLU A 82 -29.08 -17.63 15.67
CA GLU A 82 -30.25 -17.48 14.80
C GLU A 82 -30.37 -16.06 14.26
N SER A 83 -30.25 -15.04 15.13
CA SER A 83 -30.26 -13.64 14.69
C SER A 83 -29.13 -13.29 13.72
N ILE A 84 -27.93 -13.85 13.91
CA ILE A 84 -26.80 -13.71 12.98
C ILE A 84 -27.16 -14.26 11.59
N LYS A 85 -27.79 -15.45 11.55
CA LYS A 85 -28.23 -16.09 10.30
C LYS A 85 -29.34 -15.29 9.62
N GLU A 86 -30.34 -14.84 10.36
CA GLU A 86 -31.46 -14.03 9.83
C GLU A 86 -30.99 -12.73 9.19
N LYS A 87 -29.94 -12.11 9.76
CA LYS A 87 -29.31 -10.90 9.20
C LYS A 87 -28.36 -11.19 8.03
N GLY A 88 -28.25 -12.46 7.61
CA GLY A 88 -27.47 -12.87 6.45
C GLY A 88 -25.96 -12.89 6.69
N ILE A 89 -25.51 -12.94 7.94
CA ILE A 89 -24.09 -13.07 8.28
C ILE A 89 -23.71 -14.55 8.11
N THR A 90 -22.85 -14.82 7.13
CA THR A 90 -22.47 -16.18 6.72
C THR A 90 -20.96 -16.43 6.78
N PHE A 91 -20.18 -15.40 7.07
CA PHE A 91 -18.72 -15.47 7.04
C PHE A 91 -18.08 -14.67 8.17
N GLY A 92 -16.97 -15.20 8.68
CA GLY A 92 -16.10 -14.50 9.63
C GLY A 92 -16.70 -14.33 11.03
N VAL A 93 -17.70 -15.14 11.40
CA VAL A 93 -18.31 -15.13 12.74
C VAL A 93 -17.35 -15.71 13.77
N ASP A 94 -17.13 -14.97 14.86
CA ASP A 94 -16.36 -15.44 16.01
C ASP A 94 -17.30 -16.02 17.06
N TYR A 95 -17.55 -17.32 16.95
CA TYR A 95 -18.39 -18.06 17.89
C TYR A 95 -17.80 -18.12 19.31
N GLY A 96 -16.47 -18.06 19.44
CA GLY A 96 -15.81 -18.02 20.74
C GLY A 96 -16.08 -16.70 21.45
N GLN A 97 -16.04 -15.59 20.72
CA GLN A 97 -16.37 -14.27 21.25
C GLN A 97 -17.83 -14.15 21.68
N ILE A 98 -18.77 -14.78 20.96
CA ILE A 98 -20.17 -14.84 21.37
C ILE A 98 -20.33 -15.59 22.70
N ASN A 99 -19.67 -16.75 22.85
CA ASN A 99 -19.69 -17.48 24.12
C ASN A 99 -19.12 -16.65 25.27
N GLN A 100 -18.00 -15.95 25.03
CA GLN A 100 -17.40 -15.09 26.05
C GLN A 100 -18.30 -13.93 26.47
N ILE A 101 -19.10 -13.37 25.57
CA ILE A 101 -20.07 -12.32 25.90
C ILE A 101 -21.15 -12.85 26.84
N ILE A 102 -21.64 -14.07 26.59
CA ILE A 102 -22.70 -14.70 27.39
C ILE A 102 -22.15 -15.17 28.74
N GLU A 103 -21.03 -15.91 28.76
CA GLU A 103 -20.44 -16.48 29.97
C GLU A 103 -19.91 -15.42 30.94
N ASN A 104 -19.33 -14.33 30.43
CA ASN A 104 -18.81 -13.25 31.26
C ASN A 104 -19.81 -12.09 31.41
N GLU A 105 -21.06 -12.26 30.98
CA GLU A 105 -22.14 -11.29 31.16
C GLU A 105 -21.75 -9.87 30.68
N ILE A 106 -21.18 -9.79 29.47
CA ILE A 106 -20.68 -8.52 28.91
C ILE A 106 -21.86 -7.70 28.40
N PHE A 107 -22.24 -6.69 29.19
CA PHE A 107 -23.40 -5.83 28.93
C PHE A 107 -23.04 -4.40 28.54
N PHE A 108 -24.00 -3.71 27.92
CA PHE A 108 -23.94 -2.28 27.55
C PHE A 108 -22.71 -1.91 26.71
N LYS A 109 -22.14 -2.88 26.00
CA LYS A 109 -20.95 -2.73 25.18
C LYS A 109 -21.18 -3.37 23.81
N LYS A 110 -20.82 -2.63 22.76
CA LYS A 110 -20.77 -3.19 21.40
C LYS A 110 -19.49 -4.00 21.26
N VAL A 111 -19.63 -5.30 21.04
CA VAL A 111 -18.50 -6.22 20.84
C VAL A 111 -18.56 -6.72 19.41
N GLU A 112 -17.44 -6.63 18.67
CA GLU A 112 -17.34 -7.21 17.32
C GLU A 112 -17.58 -8.72 17.45
N ILE A 113 -18.39 -9.33 16.59
CA ILE A 113 -18.69 -10.77 16.60
C ILE A 113 -18.56 -11.41 15.21
N ALA A 114 -18.35 -10.59 14.19
CA ALA A 114 -17.99 -11.08 12.86
C ALA A 114 -17.11 -10.08 12.13
N LYS A 115 -16.17 -10.58 11.32
CA LYS A 115 -15.24 -9.75 10.54
C LYS A 115 -15.00 -10.30 9.14
N GLY A 116 -15.18 -9.45 8.14
CA GLY A 116 -14.84 -9.74 6.75
C GLY A 116 -13.34 -9.67 6.49
N ILE A 117 -12.94 -10.13 5.31
CA ILE A 117 -11.56 -10.03 4.81
C ILE A 117 -11.51 -8.92 3.77
N ASN A 118 -10.63 -7.93 3.98
CA ASN A 118 -10.41 -6.88 2.98
C ASN A 118 -9.68 -7.43 1.74
N PRO A 119 -10.02 -6.98 0.53
CA PRO A 119 -9.25 -7.32 -0.66
C PRO A 119 -7.83 -6.76 -0.55
N VAL A 120 -6.85 -7.53 -1.02
CA VAL A 120 -5.46 -7.08 -1.12
C VAL A 120 -5.17 -6.81 -2.58
N HIS A 121 -4.87 -5.56 -2.93
CA HIS A 121 -4.51 -5.22 -4.31
C HIS A 121 -3.11 -5.68 -4.67
N GLY A 122 -2.95 -6.15 -5.90
CA GLY A 122 -1.66 -6.46 -6.49
C GLY A 122 -0.86 -5.18 -6.72
N LYS A 123 0.46 -5.30 -6.59
CA LYS A 123 1.44 -4.29 -6.98
C LYS A 123 1.73 -4.37 -8.46
N ASP A 124 1.78 -3.22 -9.13
CA ASP A 124 2.21 -3.10 -10.52
C ASP A 124 3.65 -3.62 -10.68
N GLY A 125 3.95 -4.14 -11.87
CA GLY A 125 5.31 -4.54 -12.20
C GLY A 125 6.22 -3.33 -12.36
N GLU A 126 7.51 -3.52 -12.08
CA GLU A 126 8.49 -2.44 -12.03
C GLU A 126 9.69 -2.76 -12.95
N ILE A 127 10.32 -1.73 -13.52
CA ILE A 127 11.60 -1.87 -14.21
C ILE A 127 12.69 -1.35 -13.28
N LYS A 128 13.58 -2.24 -12.88
CA LYS A 128 14.82 -1.86 -12.23
C LYS A 128 15.92 -1.72 -13.27
N LEU A 129 16.43 -0.51 -13.44
CA LEU A 129 17.56 -0.22 -14.32
C LEU A 129 18.87 -0.28 -13.53
N TYR A 130 19.90 -0.84 -14.15
CA TYR A 130 21.24 -0.95 -13.59
C TYR A 130 22.22 0.04 -14.23
N PHE A 131 21.68 1.13 -14.80
CA PHE A 131 22.42 2.26 -15.35
C PHE A 131 21.57 3.54 -15.19
N ASP A 132 22.22 4.70 -15.19
CA ASP A 132 21.54 5.98 -15.05
C ASP A 132 20.96 6.46 -16.39
N ILE A 133 19.66 6.75 -16.47
CA ILE A 133 19.05 7.30 -17.70
C ILE A 133 19.55 8.73 -17.95
N LYS A 134 19.73 9.52 -16.89
CA LYS A 134 20.22 10.90 -16.94
C LYS A 134 21.34 11.05 -15.94
N LYS A 135 22.55 11.30 -16.42
CA LYS A 135 23.66 11.69 -15.55
C LYS A 135 23.57 13.17 -15.23
N ASN A 136 23.60 13.49 -13.95
CA ASN A 136 23.86 14.85 -13.50
C ASN A 136 25.35 15.10 -13.65
N ILE A 137 25.72 15.82 -14.72
CA ILE A 137 27.08 16.29 -14.95
C ILE A 137 27.38 17.26 -13.81
N ARG A 138 28.15 16.81 -12.82
CA ARG A 138 28.59 17.62 -11.68
C ARG A 138 30.09 17.40 -11.49
N PRO A 139 30.85 18.46 -11.15
CA PRO A 139 32.24 18.30 -10.75
C PRO A 139 32.34 17.31 -9.59
N LYS A 140 33.28 16.38 -9.66
CA LYS A 140 33.60 15.50 -8.54
C LYS A 140 34.57 16.22 -7.61
N PHE A 141 34.48 16.02 -6.31
CA PHE A 141 35.53 16.50 -5.40
C PHE A 141 36.59 15.40 -5.26
N THR A 142 37.86 15.78 -5.33
CA THR A 142 38.99 14.89 -5.05
C THR A 142 39.11 14.65 -3.54
N GLU A 143 39.99 13.72 -3.14
CA GLU A 143 40.30 13.45 -1.72
C GLU A 143 40.82 14.69 -0.97
N ASP A 144 41.32 15.70 -1.68
CA ASP A 144 41.78 16.99 -1.15
C ASP A 144 40.72 18.12 -1.22
N ASP A 145 39.43 17.78 -1.37
CA ASP A 145 38.31 18.75 -1.54
C ASP A 145 38.45 19.71 -2.75
N LYS A 146 39.30 19.38 -3.73
CA LYS A 146 39.39 20.14 -4.99
C LYS A 146 38.36 19.62 -5.99
N ALA A 147 37.63 20.52 -6.62
CA ALA A 147 36.69 20.16 -7.68
C ALA A 147 37.44 19.73 -8.96
N ASP A 148 37.24 18.49 -9.38
CA ASP A 148 37.63 17.90 -10.66
C ASP A 148 36.55 18.23 -11.71
N PHE A 149 36.87 19.19 -12.57
CA PHE A 149 36.04 19.62 -13.69
C PHE A 149 36.25 18.80 -14.97
N PHE A 150 37.20 17.84 -14.96
CA PHE A 150 37.53 17.01 -16.11
C PHE A 150 36.78 15.68 -16.08
N ASN A 151 36.57 15.05 -14.93
CA ASN A 151 35.91 13.73 -14.85
C ASN A 151 34.44 13.84 -14.42
N LEU A 152 33.58 14.26 -15.34
CA LEU A 152 32.16 14.56 -15.08
C LEU A 152 31.21 13.37 -15.28
N ASP A 153 31.75 12.15 -15.40
CA ASP A 153 31.00 10.91 -15.65
C ASP A 153 30.07 10.96 -16.88
N TYR A 154 30.33 11.79 -17.89
CA TYR A 154 29.40 12.05 -19.00
C TYR A 154 28.80 10.81 -19.70
N VAL A 155 29.51 9.68 -19.72
CA VAL A 155 29.12 8.47 -20.46
C VAL A 155 28.73 7.31 -19.53
N ASN A 156 27.72 6.54 -19.92
CA ASN A 156 27.41 5.23 -19.33
C ASN A 156 28.06 4.13 -20.16
N ASN A 157 29.19 3.62 -19.71
CA ASN A 157 29.82 2.47 -20.35
C ASN A 157 29.20 1.18 -19.82
N VAL A 158 28.78 0.30 -20.74
CA VAL A 158 28.36 -1.06 -20.42
C VAL A 158 29.18 -2.06 -21.22
N LYS A 159 29.45 -3.22 -20.62
CA LYS A 159 30.18 -4.31 -21.27
C LYS A 159 29.23 -5.37 -21.83
N LYS A 160 29.67 -6.11 -22.84
CA LYS A 160 28.99 -7.32 -23.30
C LYS A 160 28.70 -8.26 -22.14
N GLY A 161 27.47 -8.75 -22.06
CA GLY A 161 26.97 -9.62 -20.99
C GLY A 161 26.54 -8.90 -19.71
N GLN A 162 26.72 -7.58 -19.62
CA GLN A 162 26.30 -6.82 -18.43
C GLN A 162 24.78 -6.76 -18.33
N LEU A 163 24.24 -6.96 -17.12
CA LEU A 163 22.83 -6.75 -16.80
C LEU A 163 22.49 -5.26 -16.87
N LEU A 164 21.47 -4.91 -17.66
CA LEU A 164 21.04 -3.54 -17.89
C LEU A 164 19.71 -3.22 -17.21
N ALA A 165 18.78 -4.18 -17.26
CA ALA A 165 17.46 -4.01 -16.69
C ALA A 165 16.88 -5.33 -16.19
N GLU A 166 16.04 -5.25 -15.17
CA GLU A 166 15.25 -6.34 -14.61
C GLU A 166 13.79 -5.91 -14.52
N ILE A 167 12.90 -6.77 -15.00
CA ILE A 167 11.45 -6.64 -14.92
C ILE A 167 11.02 -7.38 -13.67
N ILE A 168 10.53 -6.64 -12.68
CA ILE A 168 9.88 -7.18 -11.49
C ILE A 168 8.42 -7.42 -11.88
N PRO A 169 7.94 -8.67 -11.94
CA PRO A 169 6.60 -8.98 -12.39
C PRO A 169 5.52 -8.42 -11.44
N PRO A 170 4.33 -8.07 -11.96
CA PRO A 170 3.23 -7.65 -11.10
C PRO A 170 2.77 -8.78 -10.20
N THR A 171 2.13 -8.42 -9.09
CA THR A 171 1.50 -9.39 -8.18
C THR A 171 0.00 -9.47 -8.41
N GLU A 172 -0.57 -10.63 -8.13
CA GLU A 172 -2.01 -10.82 -8.19
C GLU A 172 -2.69 -10.19 -6.98
N GLY A 173 -3.85 -9.55 -7.22
CA GLY A 173 -4.72 -9.13 -6.15
C GLY A 173 -5.43 -10.33 -5.54
N LYS A 174 -5.58 -10.36 -4.21
CA LYS A 174 -6.35 -11.38 -3.50
C LYS A 174 -7.74 -10.84 -3.16
N PRO A 175 -8.83 -11.47 -3.65
CA PRO A 175 -10.17 -11.00 -3.36
C PRO A 175 -10.46 -11.06 -1.86
N GLY A 176 -11.23 -10.09 -1.39
CA GLY A 176 -11.78 -10.06 -0.04
C GLY A 176 -13.16 -10.71 0.02
N LYS A 177 -13.74 -10.73 1.22
CA LYS A 177 -15.08 -11.25 1.48
C LYS A 177 -15.75 -10.49 2.61
N THR A 178 -16.97 -10.00 2.39
CA THR A 178 -17.79 -9.40 3.46
C THR A 178 -18.29 -10.47 4.43
N ILE A 179 -18.83 -10.05 5.57
CA ILE A 179 -19.46 -10.98 6.53
C ILE A 179 -20.72 -11.66 5.97
N THR A 180 -21.35 -11.04 4.97
CA THR A 180 -22.50 -11.60 4.25
C THR A 180 -22.11 -12.61 3.16
N GLY A 181 -20.81 -12.82 2.97
CA GLY A 181 -20.27 -13.77 2.00
C GLY A 181 -20.05 -13.19 0.60
N LYS A 182 -20.33 -11.89 0.38
CA LYS A 182 -20.08 -11.21 -0.90
C LYS A 182 -18.59 -11.06 -1.14
N THR A 183 -18.12 -11.52 -2.30
CA THR A 183 -16.73 -11.35 -2.74
C THR A 183 -16.44 -9.88 -3.06
N LEU A 184 -15.34 -9.36 -2.51
CA LEU A 184 -14.80 -8.04 -2.82
C LEU A 184 -13.65 -8.20 -3.83
N LEU A 185 -13.81 -7.62 -5.02
CA LEU A 185 -12.80 -7.75 -6.07
C LEU A 185 -11.50 -7.03 -5.69
N ALA A 186 -10.39 -7.70 -5.92
CA ALA A 186 -9.07 -7.09 -5.86
C ALA A 186 -8.61 -6.72 -7.28
N LYS A 187 -7.85 -5.63 -7.38
CA LYS A 187 -7.17 -5.26 -8.62
C LYS A 187 -5.87 -6.04 -8.73
N HIS A 188 -5.63 -6.68 -9.87
CA HIS A 188 -4.31 -7.23 -10.20
C HIS A 188 -3.34 -6.09 -10.54
N GLY A 189 -2.07 -6.29 -10.24
CA GLY A 189 -1.02 -5.37 -10.66
C GLY A 189 -0.92 -5.32 -12.20
N LYS A 190 -0.62 -4.14 -12.72
CA LYS A 190 -0.42 -3.94 -14.17
C LYS A 190 0.95 -4.43 -14.58
N LYS A 191 1.00 -5.10 -15.74
CA LYS A 191 2.26 -5.46 -16.38
C LYS A 191 2.97 -4.21 -16.86
N VAL A 192 4.28 -4.22 -16.67
CA VAL A 192 5.20 -3.22 -17.20
C VAL A 192 5.75 -3.69 -18.54
N LYS A 193 5.95 -2.76 -19.47
CA LYS A 193 6.47 -3.05 -20.80
C LYS A 193 7.87 -2.48 -20.95
N LEU A 194 8.85 -3.36 -21.15
CA LEU A 194 10.20 -3.03 -21.61
C LEU A 194 10.49 -3.87 -22.84
N THR A 195 10.93 -3.23 -23.91
CA THR A 195 11.15 -3.86 -25.21
C THR A 195 12.64 -3.88 -25.50
N ALA A 196 13.17 -5.05 -25.88
CA ALA A 196 14.53 -5.14 -26.37
C ALA A 196 14.66 -4.46 -27.75
N GLY A 197 15.60 -3.53 -27.85
CA GLY A 197 16.06 -2.91 -29.07
C GLY A 197 17.32 -3.60 -29.60
N LYS A 198 18.16 -2.84 -30.30
CA LYS A 198 19.41 -3.38 -30.86
C LYS A 198 20.39 -3.72 -29.74
N ASN A 199 21.12 -4.82 -29.95
CA ASN A 199 22.23 -5.29 -29.10
C ASN A 199 21.80 -5.60 -27.65
N ILE A 200 20.60 -6.16 -27.48
CA ILE A 200 20.04 -6.57 -26.20
C ILE A 200 19.66 -8.04 -26.27
N LYS A 201 20.18 -8.81 -25.32
CA LYS A 201 19.78 -10.20 -25.10
C LYS A 201 18.81 -10.26 -23.93
N ILE A 202 17.68 -10.95 -24.11
CA ILE A 202 16.72 -11.21 -23.03
C ILE A 202 17.04 -12.59 -22.42
N SER A 203 16.91 -12.74 -21.10
CA SER A 203 16.97 -14.05 -20.42
C SER A 203 15.83 -14.98 -20.85
N GLU A 204 16.01 -16.27 -20.59
CA GLU A 204 15.01 -17.30 -20.93
C GLU A 204 13.64 -17.06 -20.26
N ASP A 205 13.65 -16.52 -19.03
CA ASP A 205 12.43 -16.16 -18.28
C ASP A 205 11.78 -14.85 -18.76
N GLY A 206 12.41 -14.12 -19.67
CA GLY A 206 11.91 -12.84 -20.17
C GLY A 206 12.06 -11.65 -19.22
N LEU A 207 12.69 -11.82 -18.05
CA LEU A 207 12.72 -10.82 -16.98
C LEU A 207 13.98 -9.97 -16.94
N LYS A 208 15.09 -10.40 -17.55
CA LYS A 208 16.38 -9.70 -17.49
C LYS A 208 16.88 -9.37 -18.89
N LEU A 209 17.40 -8.16 -19.05
CA LEU A 209 17.96 -7.66 -20.30
C LEU A 209 19.46 -7.41 -20.11
N TYR A 210 20.26 -7.99 -21.00
CA TYR A 210 21.71 -7.93 -20.99
C TYR A 210 22.23 -7.26 -22.26
N SER A 211 23.39 -6.60 -22.16
CA SER A 211 24.07 -6.08 -23.34
C SER A 211 24.68 -7.20 -24.18
N GLU A 212 24.56 -7.12 -25.51
CA GLU A 212 25.25 -8.04 -26.44
C GLU A 212 26.63 -7.54 -26.86
N ILE A 213 26.93 -6.26 -26.61
CA ILE A 213 28.16 -5.59 -27.02
C ILE A 213 28.70 -4.68 -25.92
N ASP A 214 29.92 -4.19 -26.08
CA ASP A 214 30.40 -3.02 -25.34
C ASP A 214 29.78 -1.75 -25.96
N GLY A 215 29.34 -0.79 -25.14
CA GLY A 215 28.79 0.47 -25.64
C GLY A 215 28.05 1.30 -24.60
N GLN A 216 27.07 2.09 -25.07
CA GLN A 216 26.22 2.95 -24.23
C GLN A 216 24.76 2.48 -24.26
N PRO A 217 24.11 2.26 -23.09
CA PRO A 217 22.69 1.96 -23.05
C PRO A 217 21.86 3.23 -23.33
N GLN A 218 20.82 3.06 -24.13
CA GLN A 218 19.84 4.10 -24.45
C GLN A 218 18.43 3.55 -24.22
N LEU A 219 17.63 4.32 -23.47
CA LEU A 219 16.21 4.04 -23.26
C LEU A 219 15.38 5.09 -23.98
N GLN A 220 14.71 4.70 -25.05
CA GLN A 220 13.78 5.54 -25.81
C GLN A 220 12.35 5.06 -25.59
N GLY A 221 11.60 5.78 -24.76
CA GLY A 221 10.30 5.32 -24.28
C GLY A 221 10.44 4.02 -23.49
N THR A 222 9.94 2.91 -24.04
CA THR A 222 10.07 1.57 -23.44
C THR A 222 11.10 0.70 -24.14
N LYS A 223 11.82 1.23 -25.13
CA LYS A 223 12.79 0.47 -25.92
C LYS A 223 14.20 0.70 -25.37
N LEU A 224 14.80 -0.37 -24.83
CA LEU A 224 16.18 -0.37 -24.37
C LEU A 224 17.09 -0.86 -25.50
N SER A 225 18.20 -0.18 -25.76
CA SER A 225 19.20 -0.62 -26.75
C SER A 225 20.60 -0.26 -26.28
N VAL A 226 21.62 -0.93 -26.81
CA VAL A 226 23.02 -0.52 -26.62
C VAL A 226 23.59 -0.06 -27.95
N VAL A 227 24.22 1.10 -27.97
CA VAL A 227 24.89 1.65 -29.16
C VAL A 227 26.41 1.56 -29.01
N PRO A 228 27.14 1.10 -30.06
CA PRO A 228 28.60 1.04 -30.05
C PRO A 228 29.27 2.37 -30.34
N VAL A 229 28.51 3.40 -30.75
CA VAL A 229 29.03 4.72 -31.11
C VAL A 229 28.42 5.76 -30.18
N LEU A 230 29.28 6.52 -29.51
CA LEU A 230 28.90 7.70 -28.73
C LEU A 230 28.93 8.92 -29.65
N GLU A 231 27.76 9.53 -29.88
CA GLU A 231 27.68 10.78 -30.64
C GLU A 231 27.61 11.99 -29.69
N ILE A 232 28.59 12.87 -29.79
CA ILE A 232 28.65 14.16 -29.09
C ILE A 232 28.29 15.25 -30.11
N LYS A 233 27.08 15.81 -29.97
CA LYS A 233 26.55 16.82 -30.90
C LYS A 233 27.26 18.18 -30.85
N GLY A 234 28.00 18.45 -29.78
CA GLY A 234 28.67 19.73 -29.53
C GLY A 234 30.16 19.58 -29.32
N ASP A 235 30.75 20.59 -28.68
CA ASP A 235 32.17 20.61 -28.34
C ASP A 235 32.46 19.75 -27.10
N VAL A 236 33.59 19.05 -27.09
CA VAL A 236 34.16 18.45 -25.87
C VAL A 236 34.90 19.54 -25.10
N GLY A 237 34.53 19.74 -23.84
CA GLY A 237 35.06 20.82 -23.02
C GLY A 237 34.45 20.83 -21.60
N PRO A 238 34.38 21.99 -20.92
CA PRO A 238 33.94 22.05 -19.52
C PRO A 238 32.53 21.51 -19.24
N ALA A 239 31.65 21.48 -20.25
CA ALA A 239 30.30 20.94 -20.12
C ALA A 239 30.24 19.41 -20.24
N THR A 240 31.23 18.78 -20.87
CA THR A 240 31.29 17.33 -21.07
C THR A 240 32.34 16.66 -20.19
N GLY A 241 33.43 17.38 -19.86
CA GLY A 241 34.62 16.78 -19.30
C GLY A 241 35.40 15.98 -20.36
N ASN A 242 36.38 15.21 -19.87
CA ASN A 242 37.07 14.17 -20.62
C ASN A 242 36.09 13.05 -20.98
N ILE A 243 36.31 12.45 -22.13
CA ILE A 243 35.49 11.35 -22.63
C ILE A 243 36.32 10.08 -22.57
N ASP A 244 35.77 9.05 -21.93
CA ASP A 244 36.29 7.69 -21.96
C ASP A 244 35.14 6.76 -22.36
N PHE A 245 35.24 6.15 -23.53
CA PHE A 245 34.18 5.31 -24.10
C PHE A 245 34.69 3.96 -24.58
N VAL A 246 33.93 2.90 -24.25
CA VAL A 246 34.28 1.51 -24.60
C VAL A 246 34.01 1.13 -26.06
N GLY A 247 33.48 2.06 -26.87
CA GLY A 247 33.24 1.90 -28.31
C GLY A 247 33.88 3.02 -29.13
N SER A 248 33.28 3.37 -30.27
CA SER A 248 33.73 4.48 -31.12
C SER A 248 33.09 5.81 -30.70
N VAL A 249 33.78 6.93 -30.92
CA VAL A 249 33.28 8.27 -30.57
C VAL A 249 33.17 9.14 -31.82
N LEU A 250 32.00 9.74 -32.04
CA LEU A 250 31.74 10.72 -33.09
C LEU A 250 31.51 12.10 -32.47
N ILE A 251 32.35 13.07 -32.78
CA ILE A 251 32.27 14.44 -32.26
C ILE A 251 31.92 15.38 -33.41
N ARG A 252 30.74 16.00 -33.33
CA ARG A 252 30.25 17.00 -34.31
C ARG A 252 30.89 18.38 -34.11
N GLY A 253 31.36 18.66 -32.89
CA GLY A 253 32.03 19.90 -32.52
C GLY A 253 33.55 19.80 -32.50
N ARG A 254 34.18 20.69 -31.74
CA ARG A 254 35.63 20.75 -31.49
C ARG A 254 35.99 20.09 -30.17
N ILE A 255 37.24 19.71 -30.01
CA ILE A 255 37.80 19.36 -28.69
C ILE A 255 38.56 20.59 -28.20
N LYS A 256 38.12 21.18 -27.08
CA LYS A 256 38.76 22.35 -26.47
C LYS A 256 40.09 21.95 -25.83
N SER A 257 41.03 22.88 -25.79
CA SER A 257 42.36 22.65 -25.22
C SER A 257 42.29 22.17 -23.77
N GLY A 258 43.14 21.19 -23.45
CA GLY A 258 43.23 20.58 -22.13
C GLY A 258 42.20 19.47 -21.86
N PHE A 259 41.34 19.12 -22.82
CA PHE A 259 40.42 17.98 -22.70
C PHE A 259 40.90 16.78 -23.51
N ARG A 260 40.58 15.58 -23.01
CA ARG A 260 40.99 14.30 -23.59
C ARG A 260 39.78 13.48 -24.03
N VAL A 261 39.94 12.79 -25.15
CA VAL A 261 38.99 11.77 -25.64
C VAL A 261 39.72 10.45 -25.79
N VAL A 262 39.24 9.42 -25.10
CA VAL A 262 39.73 8.04 -25.17
C VAL A 262 38.59 7.16 -25.67
N ALA A 263 38.86 6.38 -26.70
CA ALA A 263 37.92 5.42 -27.27
C ALA A 263 38.61 4.07 -27.51
N LYS A 264 37.89 2.97 -27.27
CA LYS A 264 38.41 1.66 -27.69
C LYS A 264 38.28 1.43 -29.20
N GLY A 265 37.31 2.08 -29.84
CA GLY A 265 37.12 2.07 -31.28
C GLY A 265 37.68 3.33 -31.92
N ASP A 266 37.12 3.69 -33.08
CA ASP A 266 37.55 4.88 -33.82
C ASP A 266 37.07 6.18 -33.14
N VAL A 267 37.87 7.24 -33.27
CA VAL A 267 37.48 8.62 -32.92
C VAL A 267 37.36 9.44 -34.19
N GLN A 268 36.17 9.95 -34.48
CA GLN A 268 35.91 10.85 -35.61
C GLN A 268 35.52 12.23 -35.10
N VAL A 269 36.18 13.27 -35.63
CA VAL A 269 35.91 14.67 -35.28
C VAL A 269 35.60 15.44 -36.57
N GLU A 270 34.42 16.08 -36.64
CA GLU A 270 33.97 16.77 -37.85
C GLU A 270 34.47 18.22 -37.96
N ARG A 271 35.04 18.79 -36.89
CA ARG A 271 35.61 20.15 -36.86
C ARG A 271 37.06 20.16 -36.37
N THR A 272 37.64 21.35 -36.31
CA THR A 272 39.05 21.59 -35.93
C THR A 272 39.39 21.10 -34.52
N LEU A 273 40.61 20.60 -34.34
CA LEU A 273 41.22 20.24 -33.07
C LEU A 273 42.06 21.41 -32.54
N GLU A 274 41.92 21.76 -31.26
CA GLU A 274 42.71 22.82 -30.61
C GLU A 274 43.47 22.24 -29.42
N ASP A 275 44.73 21.82 -29.61
CA ASP A 275 45.64 21.29 -28.56
C ASP A 275 44.98 20.23 -27.65
N ALA A 276 44.52 19.14 -28.27
CA ALA A 276 43.75 18.07 -27.64
C ALA A 276 44.43 16.70 -27.79
N GLU A 277 44.25 15.82 -26.81
CA GLU A 277 44.81 14.47 -26.82
C GLU A 277 43.71 13.43 -27.15
N ILE A 278 43.97 12.62 -28.20
CA ILE A 278 43.09 11.52 -28.64
C ILE A 278 43.87 10.21 -28.47
N LYS A 279 43.26 9.22 -27.82
CA LYS A 279 43.83 7.89 -27.61
C LYS A 279 42.85 6.77 -27.94
#